data_AF-A0A1Z8UIB3-F1
#
_entry.id   AF-A0A1Z8UIB3-F1
#
_cell.length_a   1.000
_cell.length_b   1.000
_cell.length_c   1.000
_cell.angle_alpha   90.00
_cell.angle_beta   90.00
_cell.angle_gamma   90.00
#
_symmetry.space_group_name_H-M   'P 1'
#
loop_
_entity.id
_entity.type
_entity.pdbx_description
1 polymer ?
#
loop_
_entity_poly.entity_id
_entity_poly.type
_entity_poly.pdbx_seq_one_letter_code
_entity_poly.pdbx_strand_id
1 'polypeptide(L)' 'MKLAIFQPTDSDTISVLIPAPNCNLTLEEICAKDVPTGVKYKVIEHTDLPEDREFRNAWVAPDLETDFDGVGS' A
#
# COMPACT_ATOMS: atom_id res chain seq x y z
N MET A 1 -0.86 -5.25 -12.00
CA MET A 1 -1.87 -4.29 -11.51
C MET A 1 -1.23 -3.54 -10.39
N LYS A 2 -1.32 -2.21 -10.40
CA LYS A 2 -0.74 -1.38 -9.34
C LYS A 2 -1.63 -1.39 -8.10
N LEU A 3 -0.97 -1.53 -6.96
CA LEU A 3 -1.53 -1.53 -5.62
C LEU A 3 -0.78 -0.47 -4.81
N ALA A 4 -1.30 -0.11 -3.63
CA ALA A 4 -0.52 0.63 -2.65
C ALA A 4 -0.35 -0.17 -1.37
N ILE A 5 0.79 -0.01 -0.72
CA ILE A 5 1.06 -0.54 0.61
C ILE A 5 1.37 0.59 1.57
N PHE A 6 0.95 0.43 2.81
CA PHE A 6 1.24 1.38 3.87
C PHE A 6 1.22 0.68 5.23
N GLN A 7 1.87 1.28 6.22
CA GLN A 7 1.79 0.84 7.61
C GLN A 7 0.89 1.81 8.39
N PRO A 8 -0.27 1.36 8.91
CA PRO A 8 -1.10 2.19 9.78
C PRO A 8 -0.34 2.60 11.05
N THR A 9 -0.58 3.82 11.55
CA THR A 9 0.11 4.37 12.72
C THR A 9 -0.15 3.57 14.02
N ASP A 10 -1.24 2.82 14.06
CA ASP A 10 -1.70 2.03 15.21
C ASP A 10 -1.42 0.52 15.07
N SER A 11 -0.67 0.11 14.05
CA SER A 11 -0.40 -1.30 13.76
C SER A 11 1.02 -1.55 13.24
N ASP A 12 1.60 -2.68 13.66
CA ASP A 12 2.86 -3.20 13.10
C ASP A 12 2.64 -4.05 11.84
N THR A 13 1.44 -4.02 11.27
CA THR A 13 1.09 -4.77 10.06
C THR A 13 1.10 -3.89 8.82
N ILE A 14 1.45 -4.49 7.69
CA ILE A 14 1.30 -3.85 6.38
C ILE A 14 -0.14 -3.99 5.91
N SER A 15 -0.73 -2.86 5.52
CA SER A 15 -2.00 -2.78 4.82
C SER A 15 -1.76 -2.72 3.31
N VAL A 16 -2.61 -3.41 2.55
CA VAL A 16 -2.58 -3.43 1.09
C VAL A 16 -3.88 -2.82 0.58
N LEU A 17 -3.74 -1.72 -0.15
CA LEU A 17 -4.83 -1.04 -0.84
C LEU A 17 -4.94 -1.58 -2.26
N ILE A 18 -6.12 -2.11 -2.59
CA ILE A 18 -6.44 -2.62 -3.93
C ILE A 18 -7.54 -1.73 -4.52
N PRO A 19 -7.28 -1.02 -5.63
CA PRO A 19 -8.30 -0.26 -6.33
C PRO A 19 -9.49 -1.13 -6.73
N ALA A 20 -10.70 -0.61 -6.55
CA ALA A 20 -11.90 -1.28 -7.04
C ALA A 20 -11.86 -1.35 -8.60
N PRO A 21 -12.31 -2.47 -9.21
CA PRO A 21 -12.17 -2.71 -10.66
C PRO A 21 -12.89 -1.71 -11.57
N ASN A 22 -13.76 -0.85 -11.03
CA ASN A 22 -14.47 0.23 -11.75
C ASN A 22 -14.37 1.57 -11.01
N CYS A 23 -13.26 1.82 -10.32
CA CYS A 23 -13.02 3.12 -9.69
C CYS A 23 -12.63 4.14 -10.77
N ASN A 24 -13.32 5.28 -10.81
CA ASN A 24 -13.01 6.38 -11.72
C ASN A 24 -11.90 7.31 -11.19
N LEU A 25 -11.39 7.03 -9.99
CA LEU A 25 -10.30 7.78 -9.37
C LEU A 25 -8.95 7.19 -9.79
N THR A 26 -7.91 8.02 -9.86
CA THR A 26 -6.54 7.53 -10.01
C THR A 26 -6.08 6.82 -8.74
N LEU A 27 -5.02 6.03 -8.83
CA LEU A 27 -4.46 5.37 -7.65
C LEU A 27 -4.01 6.40 -6.60
N GLU A 28 -3.45 7.52 -7.04
CA GLU A 28 -3.01 8.61 -6.17
C GLU A 28 -4.19 9.26 -5.45
N GLU A 29 -5.32 9.51 -6.13
CA GLU A 29 -6.54 10.05 -5.51
C GLU A 29 -7.16 9.05 -4.52
N ILE A 30 -7.11 7.76 -4.84
CA ILE A 30 -7.54 6.70 -3.93
C ILE A 30 -6.64 6.69 -2.69
N CYS A 31 -5.32 6.72 -2.86
CA CYS A 31 -4.38 6.74 -1.74
C CYS A 31 -4.54 7.99 -0.88
N ALA A 32 -4.70 9.16 -1.47
CA ALA A 32 -4.95 10.40 -0.74
C ALA A 32 -6.19 10.29 0.17
N LYS A 33 -7.26 9.63 -0.31
CA LYS A 33 -8.54 9.47 0.38
C LYS A 33 -8.57 8.32 1.39
N ASP A 34 -7.93 7.18 1.09
CA ASP A 34 -8.03 5.94 1.86
C ASP A 34 -6.81 5.66 2.77
N VAL A 35 -5.64 6.23 2.48
CA VAL A 35 -4.47 6.15 3.37
C VAL A 35 -4.63 7.20 4.47
N PRO A 36 -4.47 6.86 5.75
CA PRO A 36 -4.62 7.83 6.83
C PRO A 36 -3.71 9.05 6.66
N THR A 37 -4.21 10.23 7.06
CA THR A 37 -3.46 11.49 6.96
C THR A 37 -2.08 11.37 7.61
N GLY A 38 -1.03 11.74 6.87
CA GLY A 38 0.35 11.71 7.36
C GLY A 38 1.03 10.34 7.27
N VAL A 39 0.31 9.28 6.88
CA VAL A 39 0.89 7.95 6.66
C VAL A 39 1.47 7.85 5.25
N LYS A 40 2.73 7.44 5.16
CA LYS A 40 3.45 7.24 3.88
C LYS A 40 2.96 5.96 3.22
N TYR A 41 2.84 5.97 1.90
CA TYR A 41 2.51 4.80 1.11
C TYR A 41 3.47 4.61 -0.06
N LYS A 42 3.62 3.36 -0.49
CA LYS A 42 4.37 2.98 -1.70
C LYS A 42 3.43 2.30 -2.68
N VAL A 43 3.53 2.67 -3.95
CA VAL A 43 2.86 1.98 -5.06
C VAL A 43 3.75 0.83 -5.53
N ILE A 44 3.17 -0.36 -5.60
CA ILE A 44 3.85 -1.59 -6.01
C ILE A 44 3.05 -2.31 -7.10
N GLU A 45 3.67 -3.24 -7.81
CA GLU A 45 2.94 -4.18 -8.66
C GLU A 45 2.41 -5.35 -7.84
N HIS A 46 1.26 -5.91 -8.23
CA HIS A 46 0.69 -7.06 -7.53
C HIS A 46 1.61 -8.29 -7.48
N THR A 47 2.52 -8.41 -8.44
CA THR A 47 3.54 -9.48 -8.49
C THR A 47 4.63 -9.33 -7.45
N ASP A 48 4.74 -8.16 -6.82
CA ASP A 48 5.70 -7.91 -5.75
C ASP A 48 5.21 -8.52 -4.43
N LEU A 49 3.91 -8.82 -4.31
CA LEU A 49 3.34 -9.53 -3.17
C LEU A 49 3.43 -11.05 -3.37
N PRO A 50 3.59 -11.83 -2.28
CA PRO A 50 3.55 -13.29 -2.36
C PRO A 50 2.19 -13.78 -2.88
N GLU A 51 2.21 -14.68 -3.87
CA GLU A 51 0.98 -15.31 -4.39
C GLU A 51 0.32 -16.21 -3.35
N ASP A 52 1.12 -16.86 -2.51
CA ASP A 52 0.66 -17.75 -1.43
C ASP A 52 0.67 -17.03 -0.07
N ARG A 53 -0.34 -17.34 0.74
CA ARG A 53 -0.49 -16.85 2.10
C ARG A 53 0.33 -17.64 3.13
N GLU A 54 0.82 -18.85 2.80
CA GLU A 54 1.58 -19.70 3.72
C GLU A 54 2.86 -19.01 4.22
N PHE A 55 3.56 -18.29 3.34
CA PHE A 55 4.82 -17.60 3.67
C PHE A 55 4.72 -16.07 3.64
N ARG A 56 3.51 -15.50 3.71
CA ARG A 56 3.30 -14.04 3.59
C ARG A 56 4.09 -13.23 4.63
N ASN A 57 4.29 -13.79 5.82
CA ASN A 57 5.01 -13.12 6.91
C ASN A 57 6.53 -13.06 6.67
N ALA A 58 7.06 -13.80 5.69
CA ALA A 58 8.47 -13.74 5.29
C ALA A 58 8.73 -12.68 4.21
N TRP A 59 7.67 -12.06 3.67
CA TRP A 59 7.80 -10.98 2.71
C TRP A 59 8.32 -9.71 3.38
N VAL A 60 9.29 -9.06 2.74
CA VAL A 60 9.91 -7.83 3.24
C VAL A 60 9.33 -6.67 2.46
N ALA A 61 8.59 -5.80 3.14
CA ALA A 61 8.09 -4.57 2.56
C ALA A 61 9.23 -3.57 2.31
N PRO A 62 9.09 -2.68 1.31
CA PRO A 62 9.90 -1.47 1.17
C PRO A 62 9.95 -0.66 2.47
N ASP A 63 11.10 -0.01 2.72
CA ASP A 63 11.24 0.93 3.83
C ASP A 63 10.50 2.23 3.51
N LEU A 64 9.27 2.35 4.03
CA LEU A 64 8.41 3.50 3.79
C LEU A 64 8.95 4.81 4.37
N GLU A 65 9.98 4.78 5.23
CA GLU A 65 10.61 6.01 5.70
C GLU A 65 11.49 6.66 4.63
N THR A 66 12.12 5.85 3.77
CA THR A 66 13.11 6.30 2.79
C THR A 66 12.69 6.09 1.34
N ASP A 67 11.77 5.16 1.07
CA ASP A 67 11.23 4.84 -0.24
C ASP A 67 9.68 4.80 -0.19
N PHE A 68 9.07 5.93 -0.51
CA PHE A 68 7.62 6.10 -0.58
C PHE A 68 7.24 6.99 -1.77
N ASP A 69 6.02 6.83 -2.27
CA ASP A 69 5.52 7.57 -3.45
C ASP A 69 4.56 8.71 -3.07
N GLY A 70 4.03 8.68 -1.84
CA GLY A 70 3.17 9.74 -1.34
C GLY A 70 2.80 9.58 0.12
N VAL A 71 1.95 10.51 0.58
CA VAL A 71 1.45 10.56 1.96
C VAL A 71 -0.06 10.73 1.89
N GLY A 72 -0.79 9.98 2.72
CA GLY A 72 -2.24 10.14 2.86
C GLY A 72 -2.62 11.55 3.32
N SER A 73 -3.78 12.04 2.88
CA SER A 73 -4.24 13.43 3.09
C SER A 73 -5.53 13.50 3.88
#